data_AF-A0A7S2UYF4-F1
#
_entry.id   AF-A0A7S2UYF4-F1
#
_cell.length_a   1.000
_cell.length_b   1.000
_cell.length_c   1.000
_cell.angle_alpha   90.00
_cell.angle_beta   90.00
_cell.angle_gamma   90.00
#
_symmetry.space_group_name_H-M   'P 1'
#
loop_
_entity.id
_entity.type
_entity.pdbx_description
1 polymer ?
#
loop_
_entity_poly.entity_id
_entity_poly.type
_entity_poly.pdbx_seq_one_letter_code
_entity_poly.pdbx_strand_id
1 'polypeptide(L)'
;VDILLEAENVCYQLGGGRVTFCKSGKDRTAMAITLEQSMLLEQHLNHTSFESVVDHANLMRIHGTRIAIAEKNVGRPKYSFNNLQRQFMPKIYRPPTEVIDDMITSTLQRDTT
;
A
#
# COMPACT_ATOMS: atom_id res chain seq x y z
N VAL A 1 -11.05 -3.64 -8.29
CA VAL A 1 -10.54 -2.40 -7.62
C VAL A 1 -9.99 -1.47 -8.70
N ASP A 2 -10.57 -1.58 -9.88
CA ASP A 2 -9.85 -1.26 -11.11
C ASP A 2 -9.99 0.22 -11.42
N ILE A 3 -11.06 0.84 -10.90
CA ILE A 3 -11.24 2.30 -10.90
C ILE A 3 -10.04 3.07 -10.32
N LEU A 4 -9.31 2.50 -9.36
CA LEU A 4 -8.11 3.17 -8.81
C LEU A 4 -6.93 3.16 -9.79
N LEU A 5 -6.79 2.07 -10.57
CA LEU A 5 -5.77 1.93 -11.60
C LEU A 5 -6.12 2.78 -12.83
N GLU A 6 -7.39 2.79 -13.23
CA GLU A 6 -7.87 3.63 -14.33
C GLU A 6 -7.73 5.12 -14.00
N ALA A 7 -8.13 5.53 -12.79
CA ALA A 7 -7.97 6.91 -12.36
C ALA A 7 -6.50 7.35 -12.33
N GLU A 8 -5.60 6.45 -11.94
CA GLU A 8 -4.16 6.68 -11.99
C GLU A 8 -3.65 6.87 -13.41
N ASN A 9 -3.96 5.93 -14.30
CA ASN A 9 -3.53 5.97 -15.70
C ASN A 9 -4.04 7.23 -16.40
N VAL A 10 -5.32 7.58 -16.21
CA VAL A 10 -5.89 8.82 -16.77
C VAL A 10 -5.20 10.07 -16.19
N CYS A 11 -4.98 10.13 -14.87
CA CYS A 11 -4.27 11.26 -14.26
C CYS A 11 -2.85 11.40 -14.81
N TYR A 12 -2.11 10.30 -14.93
CA TYR A 12 -0.76 10.30 -15.45
C TYR A 12 -0.71 10.75 -16.92
N GLN A 13 -1.58 10.21 -17.78
CA GLN A 13 -1.66 10.58 -19.19
C GLN A 13 -2.00 12.06 -19.41
N LEU A 14 -2.77 12.65 -18.50
CA LEU A 14 -3.14 14.07 -18.54
C LEU A 14 -2.09 14.99 -17.88
N GLY A 15 -0.99 14.46 -17.34
CA GLY A 15 -0.01 15.23 -16.59
C GLY A 15 -0.55 15.81 -15.27
N GLY A 16 -1.58 15.17 -14.71
CA GLY A 16 -2.27 15.60 -13.50
C GLY A 16 -1.58 15.17 -12.21
N GLY A 17 -1.74 15.98 -11.15
CA GLY A 17 -1.35 15.59 -9.79
C GLY A 17 -2.46 14.77 -9.12
N ARG A 18 -2.12 13.56 -8.63
CA ARG A 18 -3.06 12.68 -7.93
C ARG A 18 -2.84 12.71 -6.41
N VAL A 19 -3.94 12.77 -5.66
CA VAL A 19 -3.93 12.64 -4.20
C VAL A 19 -4.76 11.42 -3.80
N THR A 20 -4.14 10.49 -3.09
CA THR A 20 -4.78 9.24 -2.64
C THR A 20 -4.80 9.18 -1.11
N PHE A 21 -5.99 9.02 -0.51
CA PHE A 21 -6.15 8.86 0.93
C PHE A 21 -7.28 7.90 1.30
N CYS A 22 -7.16 7.27 2.45
CA CYS A 22 -8.21 6.52 3.12
C CYS A 22 -8.56 7.22 4.45
N LYS A 23 -9.48 6.66 5.25
CA LYS A 23 -9.89 7.23 6.54
C LYS A 23 -8.72 7.67 7.44
N SER A 24 -7.69 6.84 7.58
CA SER A 24 -6.53 7.10 8.46
C SER A 24 -5.28 7.55 7.71
N GLY A 25 -5.34 7.67 6.38
CA GLY A 25 -4.19 8.04 5.54
C GLY A 25 -2.98 7.12 5.64
N LYS A 26 -3.11 5.93 6.24
CA LYS A 26 -2.01 5.01 6.57
C LYS A 26 -2.04 3.76 5.69
N ASP A 27 -2.88 2.78 6.03
CA ASP A 27 -2.74 1.40 5.55
C ASP A 27 -3.14 1.26 4.07
N ARG A 28 -4.44 1.47 3.76
CA ARG A 28 -4.94 1.40 2.38
C ARG A 28 -4.31 2.45 1.46
N THR A 29 -3.98 3.62 2.02
CA THR A 29 -3.25 4.67 1.31
C THR A 29 -1.86 4.21 0.90
N ALA A 30 -1.10 3.60 1.81
CA ALA A 30 0.22 3.07 1.49
C ALA A 30 0.14 2.04 0.37
N MET A 31 -0.83 1.11 0.42
CA MET A 31 -0.95 0.05 -0.60
C MET A 31 -1.13 0.61 -2.01
N ALA A 32 -1.96 1.65 -2.14
CA ALA A 32 -2.21 2.31 -3.42
C ALA A 32 -1.04 3.17 -3.89
N ILE A 33 -0.46 3.99 -3.01
CA ILE A 33 0.68 4.86 -3.37
C ILE A 33 1.89 4.02 -3.80
N THR A 34 2.23 2.97 -3.06
CA THR A 34 3.39 2.13 -3.42
C THR A 34 3.17 1.37 -4.73
N LEU A 35 1.91 1.04 -5.05
CA LEU A 35 1.60 0.38 -6.31
C LEU A 35 1.73 1.35 -7.48
N GLU A 36 1.19 2.56 -7.35
CA GLU A 36 1.34 3.65 -8.33
C GLU A 36 2.79 3.96 -8.63
N GLN A 37 3.56 4.22 -7.57
CA GLN A 37 5.00 4.50 -7.67
C GLN A 37 5.74 3.39 -8.40
N SER A 38 5.36 2.13 -8.15
CA SER A 38 5.97 0.99 -8.80
C SER A 38 5.58 0.85 -10.27
N MET A 39 4.32 1.14 -10.63
CA MET A 39 3.89 1.10 -12.02
C MET A 39 4.57 2.20 -12.84
N LEU A 40 4.69 3.39 -12.27
CA LEU A 40 5.44 4.50 -12.88
C LEU A 40 6.93 4.17 -13.02
N LEU A 41 7.53 3.50 -12.04
CA LEU A 41 8.92 3.05 -12.11
C LEU A 41 9.13 2.07 -13.27
N GLU A 42 8.31 1.02 -13.37
CA GLU A 42 8.41 0.04 -14.47
C GLU A 42 8.20 0.70 -15.84
N GLN A 43 7.22 1.60 -15.95
CA GLN A 43 6.98 2.35 -17.17
C GLN A 43 8.20 3.21 -17.56
N HIS A 44 8.86 3.85 -16.59
CA HIS A 44 10.06 4.64 -16.83
C HIS A 44 11.26 3.79 -17.26
N LEU A 45 11.35 2.56 -16.73
CA LEU A 45 12.40 1.59 -17.09
C LEU A 45 12.11 0.87 -18.42
N ASN A 46 11.00 1.18 -19.11
CA ASN A 46 10.51 0.44 -20.28
C ASN A 46 10.33 -1.06 -20.00
N HIS A 47 10.00 -1.41 -18.76
CA HIS A 47 9.67 -2.75 -18.33
C HIS A 47 8.15 -2.90 -18.22
N THR A 48 7.66 -4.13 -18.44
CA THR A 48 6.23 -4.45 -18.32
C THR A 48 5.98 -5.66 -17.44
N SER A 49 6.93 -5.99 -16.55
CA SER A 49 6.80 -7.15 -15.68
C SER A 49 5.86 -6.83 -14.51
N PHE A 50 4.69 -7.44 -14.54
CA PHE A 50 3.72 -7.33 -13.46
C PHE A 50 4.27 -7.86 -12.12
N GLU A 51 5.13 -8.87 -12.15
CA GLU A 51 5.79 -9.40 -10.95
C GLU A 51 6.74 -8.35 -10.35
N SER A 52 7.52 -7.68 -11.20
CA SER A 52 8.40 -6.58 -10.80
C SER A 52 7.62 -5.42 -10.15
N VAL A 53 6.43 -5.09 -10.67
CA VAL A 53 5.55 -4.08 -10.05
C VAL A 53 5.19 -4.46 -8.61
N VAL A 54 4.82 -5.73 -8.38
CA VAL A 54 4.43 -6.17 -7.04
C VAL A 54 5.64 -6.20 -6.10
N ASP A 55 6.81 -6.62 -6.59
CA ASP A 55 8.03 -6.71 -5.80
C ASP A 55 8.56 -5.34 -5.39
N HIS A 56 8.63 -4.38 -6.31
CA HIS A 56 9.02 -3.01 -6.01
C HIS A 56 8.01 -2.32 -5.07
N ALA A 57 6.70 -2.53 -5.28
CA ALA A 57 5.69 -2.07 -4.33
C ALA A 57 5.90 -2.67 -2.94
N ASN A 58 6.23 -3.96 -2.84
CA ASN A 58 6.52 -4.64 -1.58
C ASN A 58 7.80 -4.10 -0.92
N LEU A 59 8.86 -3.84 -1.68
CA LEU A 59 10.07 -3.21 -1.17
C LEU A 59 9.77 -1.85 -0.52
N MET A 60 8.95 -1.03 -1.18
CA MET A 60 8.49 0.26 -0.62
C MET A 60 7.55 0.09 0.58
N ARG A 61 6.75 -0.99 0.64
CA ARG A 61 5.88 -1.27 1.81
C ARG A 61 6.69 -1.66 3.03
N ILE A 62 7.84 -2.33 2.85
CA ILE A 62 8.72 -2.78 3.94
C ILE A 62 9.71 -1.70 4.37
N HIS A 63 10.38 -1.07 3.40
CA HIS A 63 11.51 -0.19 3.67
C HIS A 63 11.27 1.27 3.24
N GLY A 64 10.16 1.54 2.55
CA GLY A 64 9.84 2.87 2.05
C GLY A 64 9.21 3.77 3.11
N THR A 65 8.97 5.03 2.73
CA THR A 65 8.53 6.09 3.64
C THR A 65 7.13 5.90 4.20
N ARG A 66 6.29 5.08 3.56
CA ARG A 66 4.90 4.87 3.96
C ARG A 66 4.77 4.09 5.27
N ILE A 67 5.73 3.23 5.61
CA ILE A 67 5.72 2.51 6.88
C ILE A 67 6.00 3.46 8.07
N ALA A 68 6.76 4.53 7.87
CA ALA A 68 7.03 5.53 8.90
C ALA A 68 5.76 6.33 9.28
N ILE A 69 4.79 6.45 8.37
CA ILE A 69 3.46 7.01 8.70
C ILE A 69 2.71 6.08 9.66
N ALA A 70 2.91 4.76 9.54
CA ALA A 70 2.36 3.82 10.51
C ALA A 70 2.98 4.01 11.88
N GLU A 71 4.30 4.13 11.93
CA GLU A 71 5.01 4.38 13.17
C GLU A 71 4.57 5.68 13.84
N LYS A 72 4.48 6.77 13.08
CA LYS A 72 4.00 8.06 13.58
C LYS A 72 2.58 7.99 14.15
N ASN A 73 1.67 7.29 13.47
CA ASN A 73 0.25 7.33 13.82
C ASN A 73 -0.14 6.34 14.92
N VAL A 74 0.53 5.19 15.02
CA VAL A 74 0.17 4.11 15.96
C VAL A 74 1.34 3.60 16.80
N GLY A 75 2.50 4.25 16.73
CA GLY A 75 3.68 3.95 17.55
C GLY A 75 4.51 2.75 17.07
N ARG A 76 4.24 2.21 15.87
CA ARG A 76 4.95 1.03 15.33
C ARG A 76 4.97 0.98 13.81
N PRO A 77 6.06 0.49 13.19
CA PRO A 77 6.20 0.41 11.73
C PRO A 77 5.49 -0.82 11.16
N LYS A 78 4.17 -0.92 11.38
CA LYS A 78 3.33 -2.03 10.90
C LYS A 78 1.95 -1.52 10.45
N TYR A 79 1.47 -2.07 9.33
CA TYR A 79 0.12 -1.80 8.83
C TYR A 79 -0.92 -2.57 9.64
N SER A 80 -2.07 -1.94 9.90
CA SER A 80 -3.15 -2.47 10.74
C SER A 80 -4.05 -3.48 10.02
N PHE A 81 -3.45 -4.38 9.24
CA PHE A 81 -4.12 -5.54 8.68
C PHE A 81 -3.75 -6.77 9.49
N ASN A 82 -4.70 -7.65 9.76
CA ASN A 82 -4.38 -9.02 10.17
C ASN A 82 -4.29 -9.96 8.96
N ASN A 83 -3.79 -11.18 9.18
CA ASN A 83 -3.64 -12.18 8.12
C ASN A 83 -4.96 -12.50 7.38
N LEU A 84 -6.10 -12.53 8.07
CA LEU A 84 -7.39 -12.81 7.47
C LEU A 84 -7.84 -11.66 6.55
N GLN A 85 -7.74 -10.41 7.03
CA GLN A 85 -8.04 -9.21 6.23
C GLN A 85 -7.15 -9.14 4.98
N ARG A 86 -5.86 -9.46 5.14
CA ARG A 86 -4.88 -9.52 4.06
C ARG A 86 -5.28 -10.53 2.97
N GLN A 87 -5.84 -11.68 3.34
CA GLN A 87 -6.29 -12.69 2.37
C GLN A 87 -7.43 -12.18 1.47
N PHE A 88 -8.30 -11.31 1.97
CA PHE A 88 -9.38 -10.71 1.19
C PHE A 88 -8.95 -9.53 0.31
N MET A 89 -7.71 -9.05 0.45
CA MET A 89 -7.17 -8.00 -0.41
C MET A 89 -6.85 -8.54 -1.82
N PRO A 90 -7.05 -7.74 -2.88
CA PRO A 90 -6.54 -8.08 -4.20
C PRO A 90 -5.02 -8.26 -4.15
N LYS A 91 -4.49 -9.22 -4.93
CA LYS A 91 -3.08 -9.64 -4.86
C LYS A 91 -2.09 -8.47 -4.95
N ILE A 92 -2.30 -7.53 -5.88
CA ILE A 92 -1.41 -6.37 -6.10
C ILE A 92 -1.38 -5.38 -4.93
N TYR A 93 -2.46 -5.31 -4.15
CA TYR A 93 -2.56 -4.45 -2.98
C TYR A 93 -2.15 -5.15 -1.70
N ARG A 94 -1.88 -6.46 -1.74
CA ARG A 94 -1.60 -7.26 -0.55
C ARG A 94 -0.20 -6.93 -0.03
N PRO A 95 -0.04 -6.42 1.21
CA PRO A 95 1.28 -6.16 1.77
C PRO A 95 2.03 -7.47 2.06
N PRO A 96 3.36 -7.43 2.25
CA PRO A 96 4.14 -8.53 2.82
C PRO A 96 3.70 -8.87 4.25
N THR A 97 3.90 -10.11 4.69
CA THR A 97 3.45 -10.59 6.01
C THR A 97 4.22 -10.00 7.17
N GLU A 98 5.46 -9.57 6.93
CA GLU A 98 6.42 -9.11 7.91
C GLU A 98 6.05 -7.73 8.46
N VAL A 99 5.24 -6.98 7.69
CA VAL A 99 4.87 -5.58 7.96
C VAL A 99 3.41 -5.41 8.34
N ILE A 100 2.72 -6.50 8.66
CA ILE A 100 1.33 -6.47 9.13
C ILE A 100 1.25 -6.93 10.60
N ASP A 101 0.05 -6.77 11.17
CA ASP A 101 -0.22 -7.20 12.52
C ASP A 101 -0.59 -8.65 12.64
N ASP A 102 -0.27 -9.21 13.81
CA ASP A 102 -0.88 -10.45 14.25
C ASP A 102 -2.33 -10.19 14.71
N MET A 103 -3.09 -11.29 14.82
CA MET A 103 -4.49 -11.25 15.25
C MET A 103 -4.67 -10.65 16.64
N ILE A 104 -3.70 -10.89 17.55
CA ILE A 104 -3.78 -10.47 18.95
C ILE A 104 -3.65 -8.95 19.04
N THR A 105 -2.59 -8.39 18.45
CA THR A 105 -2.34 -6.94 18.37
C THR A 105 -3.48 -6.22 17.67
N SER A 106 -4.02 -6.79 16.60
CA SER A 106 -5.16 -6.21 15.85
C SER A 106 -6.44 -6.12 16.67
N THR A 107 -6.63 -7.00 17.64
CA THR A 107 -7.85 -7.06 18.48
C THR A 107 -7.70 -6.14 19.69
N LEU A 108 -6.56 -6.22 20.39
CA LEU A 108 -6.27 -5.37 21.56
C LEU A 108 -6.35 -3.87 21.26
N GLN A 109 -6.00 -3.48 20.02
CA GLN A 109 -6.04 -2.07 19.61
C GLN A 109 -7.42 -1.56 19.18
N ARG A 110 -8.42 -2.42 18.96
CA ARG A 110 -9.80 -1.95 18.70
C ARG A 110 -10.44 -1.38 19.97
N ASP A 111 -10.03 -1.86 21.13
CA ASP A 111 -10.65 -1.54 22.41
C ASP A 111 -10.03 -0.32 23.10
N THR A 112 -8.97 0.27 22.53
CA THR A 112 -8.22 1.39 23.11
C THR A 112 -8.47 2.75 22.45
N THR A 113 -9.39 2.84 21.49
CA THR A 113 -9.76 4.08 20.78
C THR A 113 -11.24 4.38 20.86
#